data_AF-A0A0R3MG02-F1
#
_entry.id   AF-A0A0R3MG02-F1
#
_cell.length_a   1.000
_cell.length_b   1.000
_cell.length_c   1.000
_cell.angle_alpha   90.00
_cell.angle_beta   90.00
_cell.angle_gamma   90.00
#
_symmetry.space_group_name_H-M   'P 1'
#
loop_
_entity.id
_entity.type
_entity.pdbx_description
1 polymer ?
#
loop_
_entity_poly.entity_id
_entity_poly.type
_entity_poly.pdbx_seq_one_letter_code
_entity_poly.pdbx_strand_id
1 'polypeptide(L)'
;MRVSAVQLALLAWCVQPMAGANAQACVADQHGGLVCGEGKAAMRVVADTTSPSKNYAFAWRSPQGLPSGNDIPDNIENVLVRLKDGAVLAKLGGEYWATGEMRANRYELIAAWSPDSRSVIEVANSRWSSDSFAYYRIDDASASKLDLRAMVEPVMTARLPPRNREGNAFRVRTDLPVTIDARGRLRFTAMLYVPKSETSNDYKVQVNVRTSGGKPSAQVVSVRRAKAN
;
A
#
# COMPACT_ATOMS: atom_id res chain seq x y z
N MET A 1 55.43 -48.10 -18.80
CA MET A 1 54.70 -46.84 -18.51
C MET A 1 53.22 -47.17 -18.36
N ARG A 2 52.68 -47.10 -17.14
CA ARG A 2 51.24 -47.23 -16.88
C ARG A 2 50.71 -45.85 -16.52
N VAL A 3 49.76 -45.35 -17.30
CA VAL A 3 49.14 -44.04 -17.10
C VAL A 3 47.93 -44.23 -16.19
N SER A 4 47.95 -43.58 -15.02
CA SER A 4 46.85 -43.56 -14.06
C SER A 4 45.70 -42.69 -14.56
N ALA A 5 44.48 -43.23 -14.54
CA ALA A 5 43.26 -42.47 -14.73
C ALA A 5 42.88 -41.76 -13.42
N VAL A 6 42.84 -40.43 -13.43
CA VAL A 6 42.35 -39.61 -12.32
C VAL A 6 40.85 -39.44 -12.50
N GLN A 7 40.05 -39.94 -11.55
CA GLN A 7 38.62 -39.68 -11.46
C GLN A 7 38.39 -38.33 -10.77
N LEU A 8 37.85 -37.35 -11.49
CA LEU A 8 37.33 -36.11 -10.93
C LEU A 8 35.93 -36.36 -10.34
N ALA A 9 35.82 -36.27 -9.02
CA ALA A 9 34.53 -36.21 -8.32
C ALA A 9 34.01 -34.77 -8.33
N LEU A 10 32.87 -34.54 -9.00
CA LEU A 10 32.14 -33.27 -8.98
C LEU A 10 31.28 -33.20 -7.71
N LEU A 11 31.67 -32.33 -6.77
CA LEU A 11 30.86 -31.93 -5.63
C LEU A 11 29.79 -30.94 -6.09
N ALA A 12 28.56 -31.40 -6.25
CA ALA A 12 27.40 -30.54 -6.45
C ALA A 12 27.03 -29.86 -5.12
N TRP A 13 27.29 -28.56 -5.00
CA TRP A 13 26.72 -27.74 -3.93
C TRP A 13 25.22 -27.54 -4.18
N CYS A 14 24.38 -28.23 -3.41
CA CYS A 14 22.98 -27.86 -3.26
C CYS A 14 22.89 -26.53 -2.51
N VAL A 15 22.74 -25.43 -3.24
CA VAL A 15 22.28 -24.17 -2.67
C VAL A 15 20.79 -24.35 -2.34
N GLN A 16 20.46 -24.58 -1.08
CA GLN A 16 19.06 -24.52 -0.65
C GLN A 16 18.61 -23.05 -0.67
N PRO A 17 17.52 -22.71 -1.39
CA PRO A 17 16.95 -21.38 -1.27
C PRO A 17 16.47 -21.19 0.17
N MET A 18 16.88 -20.09 0.81
CA MET A 18 16.27 -19.63 2.06
C MET A 18 14.82 -19.27 1.76
N ALA A 19 13.91 -20.24 1.92
CA ALA A 19 12.50 -19.94 2.09
C ALA A 19 12.36 -19.18 3.42
N GLY A 20 12.01 -17.89 3.33
CA GLY A 20 11.65 -17.11 4.50
C GLY A 20 10.58 -17.85 5.30
N ALA A 21 10.75 -17.90 6.61
CA ALA A 21 9.87 -18.62 7.53
C ALA A 21 8.39 -18.33 7.26
N ASN A 22 7.67 -19.39 6.86
CA ASN A 22 6.22 -19.60 6.86
C ASN A 22 5.34 -18.60 6.10
N ALA A 23 5.57 -18.49 4.80
CA ALA A 23 4.54 -18.12 3.84
C ALA A 23 3.43 -19.21 3.84
N GLN A 24 2.34 -18.96 4.56
CA GLN A 24 1.14 -19.81 4.59
C GLN A 24 -0.04 -19.06 3.99
N ALA A 25 -0.95 -19.79 3.36
CA ALA A 25 -2.21 -19.25 2.85
C ALA A 25 -2.94 -18.48 3.96
N CYS A 26 -3.56 -17.36 3.60
CA CYS A 26 -4.35 -16.60 4.54
C CYS A 26 -5.67 -17.36 4.82
N VAL A 27 -5.96 -17.57 6.10
CA VAL A 27 -7.15 -18.29 6.57
C VAL A 27 -8.03 -17.38 7.43
N ALA A 28 -9.32 -17.72 7.52
CA ALA A 28 -10.23 -16.98 8.40
C ALA A 28 -9.85 -17.20 9.87
N ASP A 29 -9.88 -16.14 10.66
CA ASP A 29 -9.75 -16.19 12.11
C ASP A 29 -11.12 -16.32 12.79
N GLN A 30 -11.11 -16.46 14.12
CA GLN A 30 -12.31 -16.58 14.94
C GLN A 30 -13.26 -15.35 14.89
N HIS A 31 -12.79 -14.23 14.34
CA HIS A 31 -13.56 -12.99 14.19
C HIS A 31 -13.99 -12.75 12.72
N GLY A 32 -13.78 -13.72 11.84
CA GLY A 32 -14.12 -13.64 10.41
C GLY A 32 -13.17 -12.79 9.57
N GLY A 33 -12.07 -12.29 10.15
CA GLY A 33 -11.00 -11.62 9.41
C GLY A 33 -10.03 -12.64 8.81
N LEU A 34 -9.26 -12.26 7.78
CA LEU A 34 -8.21 -13.13 7.24
C LEU A 34 -6.87 -12.86 7.94
N VAL A 35 -6.19 -13.93 8.34
CA VAL A 35 -4.84 -13.90 8.91
C VAL A 35 -3.91 -14.76 8.06
N CYS A 36 -2.75 -14.22 7.72
CA CYS A 36 -1.69 -14.91 6.98
C CYS A 36 -0.53 -15.23 7.93
N GLY A 37 -0.07 -16.49 7.92
CA GLY A 37 1.00 -16.96 8.81
C GLY A 37 0.59 -17.04 10.29
N GLU A 38 1.58 -17.28 11.16
CA GLU A 38 1.36 -17.57 12.57
C GLU A 38 2.38 -16.85 13.48
N GLY A 39 2.07 -16.76 14.77
CA GLY A 39 2.97 -16.20 15.80
C GLY A 39 3.40 -14.76 15.51
N LYS A 40 4.69 -14.48 15.67
CA LYS A 40 5.27 -13.13 15.45
C LYS A 40 5.28 -12.70 13.98
N ALA A 41 5.14 -13.63 13.05
CA ALA A 41 5.08 -13.35 11.62
C ALA A 41 3.64 -13.15 11.13
N ALA A 42 2.64 -13.37 11.98
CA ALA A 42 1.24 -13.28 11.60
C ALA A 42 0.87 -11.87 11.13
N MET A 43 0.09 -11.80 10.06
CA MET A 43 -0.37 -10.57 9.45
C MET A 43 -1.89 -10.63 9.30
N ARG A 44 -2.59 -9.57 9.69
CA ARG A 44 -4.05 -9.50 9.60
C ARG A 44 -4.44 -8.66 8.41
N VAL A 45 -5.24 -9.24 7.52
CA VAL A 45 -5.79 -8.55 6.34
C VAL A 45 -6.71 -7.41 6.81
N VAL A 46 -6.55 -6.25 6.19
CA VAL A 46 -7.38 -5.07 6.44
C VAL A 46 -8.69 -5.24 5.67
N ALA A 47 -9.80 -5.05 6.38
CA ALA A 47 -11.14 -5.13 5.81
C ALA A 47 -11.27 -4.23 4.57
N ASP A 48 -12.06 -4.68 3.58
CA ASP A 48 -12.38 -3.96 2.35
C ASP A 48 -11.17 -3.58 1.46
N THR A 49 -10.01 -4.19 1.68
CA THR A 49 -8.80 -3.97 0.85
C THR A 49 -8.48 -5.12 -0.11
N THR A 50 -9.30 -6.16 -0.15
CA THR A 50 -9.08 -7.32 -1.02
C THR A 50 -9.29 -6.95 -2.49
N SER A 51 -8.40 -7.41 -3.37
CA SER A 51 -8.46 -7.16 -4.81
C SER A 51 -9.69 -7.78 -5.46
N PRO A 52 -10.15 -7.26 -6.63
CA PRO A 52 -11.23 -7.89 -7.39
C PRO A 52 -10.98 -9.37 -7.72
N SER A 53 -9.73 -9.74 -8.00
CA SER A 53 -9.31 -11.14 -8.23
C SER A 53 -9.27 -12.00 -6.97
N LYS A 54 -9.39 -11.42 -5.78
CA LYS A 54 -9.25 -12.08 -4.46
C LYS A 54 -7.88 -12.73 -4.23
N ASN A 55 -6.86 -12.29 -4.97
CA ASN A 55 -5.50 -12.81 -4.86
C ASN A 55 -4.60 -11.96 -3.97
N TYR A 56 -4.98 -10.69 -3.72
CA TYR A 56 -4.15 -9.73 -3.01
C TYR A 56 -4.98 -8.91 -2.03
N ALA A 57 -4.36 -8.39 -0.98
CA ALA A 57 -4.99 -7.44 -0.06
C ALA A 57 -3.93 -6.60 0.64
N PHE A 58 -4.36 -5.56 1.34
CA PHE A 58 -3.52 -4.95 2.37
C PHE A 58 -3.66 -5.73 3.68
N ALA A 59 -2.57 -5.82 4.42
CA ALA A 59 -2.53 -6.39 5.75
C ALA A 59 -1.68 -5.52 6.66
N TRP A 60 -1.79 -5.75 7.96
CA TRP A 60 -0.93 -5.14 8.96
C TRP A 60 -0.29 -6.22 9.83
N ARG A 61 0.90 -5.90 10.37
CA ARG A 61 1.62 -6.75 11.31
C ARG A 61 2.34 -5.92 12.34
N SER A 62 2.74 -6.57 13.42
CA SER A 62 3.58 -6.02 14.48
C SER A 62 4.69 -7.02 14.81
N PRO A 63 5.91 -6.58 15.15
CA PRO A 63 7.00 -7.47 15.56
C PRO A 63 6.67 -8.38 16.75
N GLN A 64 5.68 -7.99 17.56
CA GLN A 64 5.18 -8.73 18.70
C GLN A 64 4.19 -9.85 18.32
N GLY A 65 3.79 -9.92 17.04
CA GLY A 65 2.66 -10.74 16.57
C GLY A 65 1.35 -9.95 16.61
N LEU A 66 0.25 -10.62 16.28
CA LEU A 66 -1.07 -9.99 16.32
C LEU A 66 -1.58 -9.92 17.77
N PRO A 67 -1.80 -8.71 18.33
CA PRO A 67 -2.43 -8.56 19.64
C PRO A 67 -3.86 -9.12 19.65
N SER A 68 -4.35 -9.45 20.85
CA SER A 68 -5.73 -9.81 21.11
C SER A 68 -6.40 -8.77 22.01
N GLY A 69 -7.74 -8.73 21.98
CA GLY A 69 -8.53 -7.86 22.84
C GLY A 69 -8.26 -6.36 22.64
N ASN A 70 -8.03 -5.68 23.77
CA ASN A 70 -7.82 -4.24 23.87
C ASN A 70 -6.34 -3.81 23.90
N ASP A 71 -5.42 -4.68 23.49
CA ASP A 71 -4.01 -4.32 23.41
C ASP A 71 -3.76 -3.42 22.18
N ILE A 72 -3.07 -2.30 22.41
CA ILE A 72 -2.66 -1.38 21.34
C ILE A 72 -1.30 -1.86 20.80
N PRO A 73 -1.20 -2.24 19.53
CA PRO A 73 0.06 -2.68 18.96
C PRO A 73 1.00 -1.50 18.66
N ASP A 74 2.29 -1.74 18.87
CA ASP A 74 3.36 -0.81 18.50
C ASP A 74 4.11 -1.28 17.24
N ASN A 75 4.87 -0.35 16.63
CA ASN A 75 5.73 -0.60 15.47
C ASN A 75 5.00 -1.26 14.30
N ILE A 76 3.80 -0.75 13.99
CA ILE A 76 2.96 -1.30 12.95
C ILE A 76 3.62 -1.18 11.58
N GLU A 77 3.51 -2.25 10.81
CA GLU A 77 3.84 -2.26 9.39
C GLU A 77 2.61 -2.63 8.59
N ASN A 78 2.22 -1.77 7.64
CA ASN A 78 1.27 -2.12 6.60
C ASN A 78 1.99 -2.75 5.41
N VAL A 79 1.39 -3.77 4.83
CA VAL A 79 1.98 -4.57 3.75
C VAL A 79 0.93 -4.91 2.69
N LEU A 80 1.37 -5.00 1.45
CA LEU A 80 0.61 -5.60 0.36
C LEU A 80 0.97 -7.08 0.31
N VAL A 81 -0.03 -7.96 0.43
CA VAL A 81 0.17 -9.41 0.53
C VAL A 81 -0.53 -10.16 -0.59
N ARG A 82 0.02 -11.32 -0.95
CA ARG A 82 -0.64 -12.33 -1.77
C ARG A 82 -1.37 -13.32 -0.87
N LEU A 83 -2.66 -13.49 -1.08
CA LEU A 83 -3.53 -14.23 -0.17
C LEU A 83 -3.30 -15.75 -0.19
N LYS A 84 -2.91 -16.31 -1.34
CA LYS A 84 -2.75 -17.76 -1.52
C LYS A 84 -1.65 -18.39 -0.65
N ASP A 85 -0.64 -17.60 -0.30
CA ASP A 85 0.58 -18.07 0.37
C ASP A 85 1.10 -17.07 1.41
N GLY A 86 0.39 -15.96 1.67
CA GLY A 86 0.81 -14.97 2.65
C GLY A 86 2.08 -14.19 2.25
N ALA A 87 2.54 -14.29 0.99
CA ALA A 87 3.75 -13.60 0.57
C ALA A 87 3.59 -12.08 0.63
N VAL A 88 4.52 -11.39 1.30
CA VAL A 88 4.60 -9.93 1.30
C VAL A 88 5.21 -9.46 -0.02
N LEU A 89 4.44 -8.69 -0.79
CA LEU A 89 4.85 -8.17 -2.09
C LEU A 89 5.50 -6.79 -2.00
N ALA A 90 5.06 -5.98 -1.03
CA ALA A 90 5.65 -4.68 -0.74
C ALA A 90 5.27 -4.19 0.67
N LYS A 91 6.14 -3.35 1.24
CA LYS A 91 5.81 -2.50 2.39
C LYS A 91 4.99 -1.29 1.95
N LEU A 92 3.92 -1.02 2.67
CA LEU A 92 3.05 0.15 2.50
C LEU A 92 3.58 1.35 3.31
N GLY A 93 3.08 2.55 3.02
CA GLY A 93 3.49 3.76 3.74
C GLY A 93 2.69 4.06 5.01
N GLY A 94 1.52 3.44 5.17
CA GLY A 94 0.66 3.61 6.34
C GLY A 94 1.02 2.76 7.55
N GLU A 95 0.40 3.09 8.69
CA GLU A 95 0.54 2.42 9.99
C GLU A 95 -0.82 2.03 10.60
N TYR A 96 -1.82 1.77 9.74
CA TYR A 96 -3.15 1.36 10.18
C TYR A 96 -3.13 -0.02 10.85
N TRP A 97 -3.95 -0.21 11.88
CA TRP A 97 -4.17 -1.51 12.51
C TRP A 97 -5.62 -1.64 12.97
N ALA A 98 -6.09 -2.88 13.07
CA ALA A 98 -7.40 -3.21 13.61
C ALA A 98 -7.40 -4.63 14.19
N THR A 99 -7.67 -4.76 15.48
CA THR A 99 -7.72 -6.04 16.21
C THR A 99 -9.06 -6.76 16.05
N GLY A 100 -10.08 -6.06 15.56
CA GLY A 100 -11.47 -6.52 15.52
C GLY A 100 -12.31 -5.88 16.62
N GLU A 101 -11.73 -5.68 17.80
CA GLU A 101 -12.35 -4.95 18.92
C GLU A 101 -11.97 -3.46 18.91
N MET A 102 -10.72 -3.18 18.51
CA MET A 102 -10.18 -1.84 18.39
C MET A 102 -9.57 -1.62 17.01
N ARG A 103 -9.38 -0.34 16.67
CA ARG A 103 -8.64 0.08 15.49
C ARG A 103 -7.90 1.38 15.73
N ALA A 104 -6.93 1.65 14.86
CA ALA A 104 -6.21 2.91 14.82
C ALA A 104 -7.19 4.09 14.78
N ASN A 105 -7.20 4.90 15.84
CA ASN A 105 -8.10 6.03 15.96
C ASN A 105 -7.67 7.17 15.01
N ARG A 106 -8.62 7.77 14.28
CA ARG A 106 -8.39 8.85 13.30
C ARG A 106 -7.39 8.46 12.20
N TYR A 107 -7.27 7.17 11.93
CA TYR A 107 -6.48 6.64 10.83
C TYR A 107 -7.39 5.91 9.86
N GLU A 108 -7.15 6.10 8.58
CA GLU A 108 -7.85 5.43 7.49
C GLU A 108 -6.82 4.85 6.54
N LEU A 109 -7.07 3.62 6.09
CA LEU A 109 -6.32 2.98 5.02
C LEU A 109 -7.32 2.44 4.00
N ILE A 110 -7.23 2.91 2.76
CA ILE A 110 -8.05 2.41 1.67
C ILE A 110 -7.18 1.88 0.53
N ALA A 111 -7.73 0.90 -0.19
CA ALA A 111 -7.14 0.34 -1.41
C ALA A 111 -8.05 0.62 -2.60
N ALA A 112 -7.57 1.38 -3.59
CA ALA A 112 -8.29 1.51 -4.87
C ALA A 112 -7.62 0.64 -5.94
N TRP A 113 -8.27 -0.48 -6.26
CA TRP A 113 -7.76 -1.48 -7.20
C TRP A 113 -8.05 -1.13 -8.65
N SER A 114 -7.11 -1.46 -9.55
CA SER A 114 -7.45 -1.55 -10.97
C SER A 114 -8.36 -2.76 -11.22
N PRO A 115 -9.29 -2.70 -12.21
CA PRO A 115 -10.23 -3.78 -12.46
C PRO A 115 -9.58 -5.14 -12.75
N ASP A 116 -8.38 -5.14 -13.33
CA ASP A 116 -7.58 -6.33 -13.63
C ASP A 116 -6.73 -6.83 -12.45
N SER A 117 -6.84 -6.19 -11.28
CA SER A 117 -6.07 -6.49 -10.06
C SER A 117 -4.54 -6.43 -10.23
N ARG A 118 -4.05 -5.74 -11.27
CA ARG A 118 -2.62 -5.60 -11.57
C ARG A 118 -1.97 -4.40 -10.90
N SER A 119 -2.77 -3.50 -10.35
CA SER A 119 -2.30 -2.34 -9.61
C SER A 119 -3.27 -1.90 -8.53
N VAL A 120 -2.74 -1.21 -7.53
CA VAL A 120 -3.52 -0.66 -6.42
C VAL A 120 -2.97 0.69 -6.01
N ILE A 121 -3.88 1.57 -5.61
CA ILE A 121 -3.57 2.82 -4.94
C ILE A 121 -3.73 2.62 -3.45
N GLU A 122 -2.68 2.93 -2.70
CA GLU A 122 -2.72 3.12 -1.26
C GLU A 122 -3.08 4.58 -0.97
N VAL A 123 -4.08 4.80 -0.11
CA VAL A 123 -4.27 6.07 0.59
C VAL A 123 -4.29 5.78 2.09
N ALA A 124 -3.27 6.27 2.79
CA ALA A 124 -3.15 6.20 4.24
C ALA A 124 -3.28 7.61 4.82
N ASN A 125 -4.34 7.83 5.59
CA ASN A 125 -4.72 9.13 6.10
C ASN A 125 -4.62 9.11 7.63
N SER A 126 -3.77 9.96 8.22
CA SER A 126 -3.82 10.26 9.66
C SER A 126 -4.90 11.30 9.96
N ARG A 127 -4.86 11.89 11.15
CA ARG A 127 -5.84 12.91 11.56
C ARG A 127 -5.87 14.14 10.64
N TRP A 128 -4.73 14.52 10.06
CA TRP A 128 -4.59 15.82 9.37
C TRP A 128 -4.02 15.75 7.95
N SER A 129 -3.45 14.62 7.54
CA SER A 129 -2.79 14.50 6.24
C SER A 129 -2.97 13.11 5.64
N SER A 130 -2.64 12.99 4.35
CA SER A 130 -2.31 11.70 3.76
C SER A 130 -0.86 11.38 4.04
N ASP A 131 -0.57 10.53 5.01
CA ASP A 131 0.78 10.10 5.36
C ASP A 131 1.40 9.30 4.21
N SER A 132 0.60 8.43 3.57
CA SER A 132 0.95 7.76 2.32
C SER A 132 -0.10 8.01 1.25
N PHE A 133 0.37 8.28 0.04
CA PHE A 133 -0.43 8.20 -1.18
C PHE A 133 0.47 7.63 -2.28
N ALA A 134 0.25 6.37 -2.63
CA ALA A 134 1.19 5.63 -3.46
C ALA A 134 0.48 4.69 -4.43
N TYR A 135 1.12 4.46 -5.56
CA TYR A 135 0.73 3.46 -6.56
C TYR A 135 1.65 2.24 -6.44
N TYR A 136 1.06 1.05 -6.55
CA TYR A 136 1.78 -0.21 -6.58
C TYR A 136 1.43 -0.97 -7.87
N ARG A 137 2.45 -1.33 -8.65
CA ARG A 137 2.34 -2.28 -9.76
C ARG A 137 2.72 -3.66 -9.25
N ILE A 138 1.81 -4.62 -9.35
CA ILE A 138 2.05 -5.98 -8.89
C ILE A 138 2.59 -6.82 -10.03
N ASP A 139 3.81 -7.32 -9.86
CA ASP A 139 4.33 -8.44 -10.61
C ASP A 139 4.24 -9.66 -9.69
N ASP A 140 4.04 -10.87 -10.21
CA ASP A 140 3.62 -12.01 -9.37
C ASP A 140 4.40 -12.09 -8.04
N ALA A 141 5.74 -12.00 -8.09
CA ALA A 141 6.65 -12.09 -6.95
C ALA A 141 6.80 -10.82 -6.08
N SER A 142 6.51 -9.62 -6.58
CA SER A 142 6.82 -8.36 -5.88
C SER A 142 5.97 -7.20 -6.40
N ALA A 143 5.94 -6.07 -5.69
CA ALA A 143 5.29 -4.87 -6.20
C ALA A 143 6.23 -3.67 -6.29
N SER A 144 6.25 -3.03 -7.47
CA SER A 144 6.98 -1.79 -7.70
C SER A 144 6.15 -0.59 -7.23
N LYS A 145 6.75 0.26 -6.39
CA LYS A 145 6.10 1.44 -5.79
C LYS A 145 6.39 2.72 -6.58
N LEU A 146 5.39 3.61 -6.65
CA LEU A 146 5.52 5.00 -7.06
C LEU A 146 4.86 5.91 -6.02
N ASP A 147 5.63 6.86 -5.49
CA ASP A 147 5.12 7.85 -4.53
C ASP A 147 4.30 8.93 -5.26
N LEU A 148 2.98 8.82 -5.17
CA LEU A 148 2.07 9.77 -5.81
C LEU A 148 1.99 11.08 -5.03
N ARG A 149 2.14 11.06 -3.70
CA ARG A 149 2.15 12.25 -2.85
C ARG A 149 3.26 13.20 -3.29
N ALA A 150 4.48 12.69 -3.39
CA ALA A 150 5.67 13.47 -3.75
C ALA A 150 5.52 14.17 -5.12
N MET A 151 4.71 13.63 -6.02
CA MET A 151 4.44 14.23 -7.34
C MET A 151 3.22 15.16 -7.34
N VAL A 152 2.15 14.80 -6.64
CA VAL A 152 0.86 15.51 -6.72
C VAL A 152 0.84 16.73 -5.80
N GLU A 153 1.33 16.60 -4.57
CA GLU A 153 1.30 17.66 -3.57
C GLU A 153 1.99 18.94 -4.07
N PRO A 154 3.22 18.91 -4.63
CA PRO A 154 3.85 20.13 -5.16
C PRO A 154 3.05 20.79 -6.29
N VAL A 155 2.47 20.00 -7.20
CA VAL A 155 1.67 20.50 -8.33
C VAL A 155 0.39 21.17 -7.82
N MET A 156 -0.22 20.64 -6.77
CA MET A 156 -1.38 21.25 -6.13
C MET A 156 -1.01 22.51 -5.34
N THR A 157 0.08 22.47 -4.56
CA THR A 157 0.54 23.62 -3.77
C THR A 157 0.89 24.81 -4.68
N ALA A 158 1.45 24.55 -5.85
CA ALA A 158 1.71 25.59 -6.85
C ALA A 158 0.43 26.33 -7.34
N ARG A 159 -0.76 25.75 -7.17
CA ARG A 159 -2.06 26.39 -7.49
C ARG A 159 -2.49 27.42 -6.45
N LEU A 160 -1.92 27.41 -5.26
CA LEU A 160 -2.20 28.41 -4.24
C LEU A 160 -1.43 29.71 -4.53
N PRO A 161 -1.98 30.88 -4.13
CA PRO A 161 -1.23 32.13 -4.09
C PRO A 161 0.09 31.93 -3.32
N PRO A 162 1.23 32.51 -3.75
CA PRO A 162 2.53 32.27 -3.11
C PRO A 162 2.54 32.42 -1.59
N ARG A 163 1.87 33.46 -1.07
CA ARG A 163 1.72 33.73 0.38
C ARG A 163 0.95 32.66 1.18
N ASN A 164 0.22 31.77 0.50
CA ASN A 164 -0.62 30.74 1.10
C ASN A 164 -0.08 29.32 0.87
N ARG A 165 1.15 29.17 0.37
CA ARG A 165 1.70 27.83 0.04
C ARG A 165 2.20 27.06 1.26
N GLU A 166 2.64 27.77 2.29
CA GLU A 166 3.13 27.17 3.54
C GLU A 166 2.00 26.84 4.51
N GLY A 167 2.25 25.93 5.46
CA GLY A 167 1.31 25.59 6.53
C GLY A 167 0.06 24.79 6.12
N ASN A 168 -0.06 24.41 4.85
CA ASN A 168 -1.14 23.55 4.37
C ASN A 168 -0.76 22.07 4.51
N ALA A 169 -1.72 21.25 4.89
CA ALA A 169 -1.65 19.81 4.80
C ALA A 169 -2.29 19.33 3.49
N PHE A 170 -1.63 18.38 2.81
CA PHE A 170 -2.22 17.62 1.72
C PHE A 170 -2.99 16.42 2.25
N ARG A 171 -4.23 16.26 1.77
CA ARG A 171 -5.07 15.11 2.09
C ARG A 171 -5.90 14.67 0.89
N VAL A 172 -5.82 13.40 0.54
CA VAL A 172 -6.77 12.74 -0.38
C VAL A 172 -8.10 12.55 0.35
N ARG A 173 -9.19 12.95 -0.29
CA ARG A 173 -10.58 12.84 0.21
C ARG A 173 -11.07 11.42 -0.03
N THR A 174 -10.99 10.58 1.00
CA THR A 174 -11.44 9.18 1.03
C THR A 174 -12.96 9.03 1.15
N ASP A 175 -13.65 10.09 1.55
CA ASP A 175 -15.11 10.22 1.49
C ASP A 175 -15.63 10.38 0.04
N LEU A 176 -14.74 10.61 -0.92
CA LEU A 176 -15.03 10.70 -2.35
C LEU A 176 -14.31 9.57 -3.11
N PRO A 177 -14.80 9.17 -4.30
CA PRO A 177 -14.19 8.08 -5.04
C PRO A 177 -12.72 8.33 -5.40
N VAL A 178 -11.88 7.35 -5.09
CA VAL A 178 -10.52 7.17 -5.63
C VAL A 178 -10.58 5.99 -6.59
N THR A 179 -10.31 6.21 -7.87
CA THR A 179 -10.47 5.19 -8.91
C THR A 179 -9.25 5.13 -9.81
N ILE A 180 -8.86 3.93 -10.21
CA ILE A 180 -7.84 3.69 -11.23
C ILE A 180 -8.40 2.71 -12.26
N ASP A 181 -8.26 3.03 -13.54
CA ASP A 181 -8.65 2.10 -14.62
C ASP A 181 -7.49 1.18 -15.03
N ALA A 182 -7.78 0.16 -15.84
CA ALA A 182 -6.77 -0.79 -16.33
C ALA A 182 -5.69 -0.14 -17.23
N ARG A 183 -5.87 1.12 -17.64
CA ARG A 183 -4.89 1.89 -18.42
C ARG A 183 -4.03 2.81 -17.53
N GLY A 184 -4.17 2.71 -16.21
CA GLY A 184 -3.42 3.51 -15.25
C GLY A 184 -3.95 4.93 -15.08
N ARG A 185 -5.19 5.23 -15.50
CA ARG A 185 -5.78 6.55 -15.26
C ARG A 185 -6.39 6.61 -13.87
N LEU A 186 -5.70 7.30 -12.99
CA LEU A 186 -6.12 7.57 -11.62
C LEU A 186 -6.93 8.88 -11.55
N ARG A 187 -8.09 8.83 -10.88
CA ARG A 187 -8.92 9.99 -10.56
C ARG A 187 -9.30 10.00 -9.09
N PHE A 188 -9.17 11.15 -8.46
CA PHE A 188 -9.46 11.35 -7.04
C PHE A 188 -9.73 12.82 -6.76
N THR A 189 -10.25 13.10 -5.56
CA THR A 189 -10.31 14.44 -5.00
C THR A 189 -9.27 14.55 -3.88
N ALA A 190 -8.55 15.65 -3.83
CA ALA A 190 -7.62 15.97 -2.75
C ALA A 190 -7.80 17.42 -2.33
N MET A 191 -7.39 17.73 -1.10
CA MET A 191 -7.48 19.06 -0.54
C MET A 191 -6.15 19.54 0.02
N LEU A 192 -5.96 20.86 -0.05
CA LEU A 192 -4.96 21.61 0.69
C LEU A 192 -5.66 22.49 1.71
N TYR A 193 -5.36 22.30 2.99
CA TYR A 193 -6.03 23.02 4.06
C TYR A 193 -5.10 23.26 5.23
N VAL A 194 -5.37 24.29 6.03
CA VAL A 194 -4.70 24.47 7.31
C VAL A 194 -5.42 23.59 8.34
N PRO A 195 -4.72 22.67 9.03
CA PRO A 195 -5.37 21.83 10.04
C PRO A 195 -6.13 22.68 11.07
N LYS A 196 -7.35 22.23 11.43
CA LYS A 196 -8.31 22.94 12.30
C LYS A 196 -8.94 24.22 11.72
N SER A 197 -8.64 24.62 10.49
CA SER A 197 -9.38 25.70 9.82
C SER A 197 -10.70 25.21 9.22
N GLU A 198 -11.64 26.12 9.03
CA GLU A 198 -12.95 25.84 8.43
C GLU A 198 -12.93 25.76 6.91
N THR A 199 -11.82 26.15 6.27
CA THR A 199 -11.74 26.28 4.82
C THR A 199 -10.71 25.34 4.23
N SER A 200 -11.06 24.65 3.15
CA SER A 200 -10.16 23.83 2.35
C SER A 200 -10.10 24.29 0.89
N ASN A 201 -8.99 23.96 0.25
CA ASN A 201 -8.80 24.11 -1.18
C ASN A 201 -8.91 22.75 -1.83
N ASP A 202 -10.12 22.39 -2.27
CA ASP A 202 -10.41 21.09 -2.87
C ASP A 202 -10.11 21.09 -4.38
N TYR A 203 -9.56 19.97 -4.86
CA TYR A 203 -9.21 19.79 -6.26
C TYR A 203 -9.59 18.39 -6.75
N LYS A 204 -10.23 18.34 -7.92
CA LYS A 204 -10.32 17.11 -8.71
C LYS A 204 -9.02 16.92 -9.46
N VAL A 205 -8.37 15.78 -9.25
CA VAL A 205 -7.06 15.47 -9.80
C VAL A 205 -7.16 14.26 -10.72
N GLN A 206 -6.49 14.32 -11.86
CA GLN A 206 -6.28 13.18 -12.74
C GLN A 206 -4.78 12.97 -12.94
N VAL A 207 -4.35 11.74 -12.74
CA VAL A 207 -2.98 11.27 -12.95
C VAL A 207 -3.01 10.12 -13.94
N ASN A 208 -2.11 10.12 -14.91
CA ASN A 208 -1.88 8.95 -15.74
C ASN A 208 -0.60 8.27 -15.24
N VAL A 209 -0.71 7.00 -14.88
CA VAL A 209 0.42 6.13 -14.54
C VAL A 209 0.74 5.27 -15.75
N ARG A 210 2.02 5.10 -16.05
CA ARG A 210 2.53 4.19 -17.08
C ARG A 210 3.58 3.30 -16.44
N THR A 211 3.75 2.11 -17.00
CA THR A 211 4.81 1.18 -16.59
C THR A 211 5.69 0.89 -17.78
N SER A 212 7.00 1.07 -17.63
CA SER A 212 8.00 0.69 -18.64
C SER A 212 9.08 -0.14 -17.97
N GLY A 213 9.31 -1.36 -18.47
CA GLY A 213 10.28 -2.30 -17.87
C GLY A 213 10.02 -2.58 -16.39
N GLY A 214 8.75 -2.74 -16.00
CA GLY A 214 8.35 -2.97 -14.59
C GLY A 214 8.37 -1.72 -13.69
N LYS A 215 8.97 -0.61 -14.15
CA LYS A 215 9.06 0.63 -13.37
C LYS A 215 7.88 1.54 -13.65
N PRO A 216 7.06 1.89 -12.65
CA PRO A 216 5.99 2.85 -12.80
C PRO A 216 6.52 4.29 -12.84
N SER A 217 5.91 5.11 -13.69
CA SER A 217 6.05 6.56 -13.72
C SER A 217 4.67 7.19 -13.88
N ALA A 218 4.51 8.45 -13.48
CA ALA A 218 3.22 9.12 -13.63
C ALA A 218 3.35 10.57 -14.06
N GLN A 219 2.25 11.09 -14.57
CA GLN A 219 2.10 12.48 -14.96
C GLN A 219 0.78 13.00 -14.42
N VAL A 220 0.81 14.13 -13.72
CA VAL A 220 -0.40 14.87 -13.37
C VAL A 220 -0.96 15.51 -14.64
N VAL A 221 -2.14 15.05 -15.07
CA VAL A 221 -2.77 15.46 -16.33
C VAL A 221 -3.69 16.66 -16.11
N SER A 222 -4.38 16.69 -14.98
CA SER A 222 -5.27 17.80 -14.64
C SER A 222 -5.39 17.99 -13.15
N VAL A 223 -5.43 19.26 -12.73
CA VAL A 223 -5.80 19.68 -11.38
C VAL A 223 -6.83 20.79 -11.55
N ARG A 224 -8.06 20.55 -11.11
CA ARG A 224 -9.19 21.49 -11.26
C ARG A 224 -9.79 21.80 -9.91
N ARG A 225 -9.98 23.09 -9.60
CA ARG A 225 -10.63 23.50 -8.36
C ARG A 225 -12.03 22.88 -8.27
N ALA A 226 -12.34 22.28 -7.14
CA ALA A 226 -13.68 21.85 -6.78
C ALA A 226 -14.31 22.89 -5.85
N LYS A 227 -15.64 23.07 -5.95
CA LYS A 227 -16.38 23.76 -4.90
C LYS A 227 -16.42 22.86 -3.67
N ALA A 228 -16.26 23.45 -2.49
CA ALA A 228 -16.60 22.75 -1.26
C ALA A 228 -18.09 22.39 -1.33
N ASN A 229 -18.41 21.11 -1.16
CA ASN A 229 -19.78 20.65 -0.94
C ASN A 229 -20.10 20.77 0.54
#